data_AF-A0A2D4HSR4-F1
#
_entry.id   AF-A0A2D4HSR4-F1
#
_cell.length_a   1.000
_cell.length_b   1.000
_cell.length_c   1.000
_cell.angle_alpha   90.00
_cell.angle_beta   90.00
_cell.angle_gamma   90.00
#
_symmetry.space_group_name_H-M   'P 1'
#
loop_
_entity.id
_entity.type
_entity.pdbx_description
1 polymer ?
#
loop_
_entity_poly.entity_id
_entity_poly.type
_entity_poly.pdbx_seq_one_letter_code
_entity_poly.pdbx_strand_id
1 'polypeptide(L)'
;QLDKILEETDEKLISKLFNYLLEFEMAEEIVKDLMIAWARNVGHNINLEDWEKVWKQNYKITKLVVYKENQYKMCYRWYLAPSRLANMYPNVNSTCWKCKQARGMFFHTWWL
;
A
#
# COMPACT_ATOMS: atom_id res chain seq x y z
N GLN A 1 -1.19 -15.71 -10.22
CA GLN A 1 -0.21 -16.09 -11.27
C GLN A 1 1.16 -16.32 -10.66
N LEU A 2 1.65 -15.39 -9.82
CA LEU A 2 2.92 -15.55 -9.09
C LEU A 2 2.94 -16.77 -8.16
N ASP A 3 1.85 -17.07 -7.44
CA ASP A 3 1.79 -18.21 -6.52
C ASP A 3 2.06 -19.56 -7.22
N LYS A 4 1.61 -19.70 -8.47
CA LYS A 4 1.87 -20.90 -9.28
C LYS A 4 3.34 -21.03 -9.70
N ILE A 5 4.05 -19.91 -9.88
CA ILE A 5 5.49 -19.90 -10.21
C ILE A 5 6.29 -20.34 -8.99
N LEU A 6 5.83 -20.00 -7.78
CA LEU A 6 6.51 -20.31 -6.52
C LEU A 6 6.26 -21.75 -6.01
N GLU A 7 5.16 -22.38 -6.43
CA GLU A 7 4.84 -23.79 -6.09
C GLU A 7 5.63 -24.80 -6.94
N GLU A 8 6.20 -24.39 -8.08
CA GLU A 8 7.00 -25.26 -8.94
C GLU A 8 8.46 -25.37 -8.45
N THR A 9 8.87 -26.57 -8.03
CA THR A 9 10.28 -26.93 -7.82
C THR A 9 10.98 -27.12 -9.17
N ASP A 10 11.26 -26.01 -9.84
CA ASP A 10 11.89 -26.00 -11.18
C ASP A 10 13.29 -25.34 -11.10
N GLU A 11 14.30 -25.94 -11.74
CA GLU A 11 15.68 -25.41 -11.82
C GLU A 11 15.73 -24.01 -12.45
N LYS A 12 14.68 -23.61 -13.17
CA LYS A 12 14.53 -22.30 -13.84
C LYS A 12 13.69 -21.30 -13.07
N LEU A 13 13.40 -21.52 -11.78
CA LEU A 13 12.61 -20.62 -10.94
C LEU A 13 13.12 -19.17 -10.99
N ILE A 14 14.45 -18.99 -10.91
CA ILE A 14 15.08 -17.66 -10.96
C ILE A 14 14.77 -16.96 -12.29
N SER A 15 14.92 -17.66 -13.42
CA SER A 15 14.63 -17.09 -14.74
C SER A 15 13.15 -16.76 -14.94
N LYS A 16 12.25 -17.60 -14.41
CA LYS A 16 10.80 -17.34 -14.44
C LYS A 16 10.43 -16.11 -13.61
N LEU A 17 10.99 -15.98 -12.40
CA LEU A 17 10.81 -14.80 -11.55
C LEU A 17 11.36 -13.53 -12.21
N PHE A 18 12.55 -13.62 -12.80
CA PHE A 18 13.16 -12.49 -13.51
C PHE A 18 12.32 -12.03 -14.70
N ASN A 19 11.85 -12.95 -15.54
CA ASN A 19 10.96 -12.61 -16.66
C ASN A 19 9.62 -12.04 -16.19
N TYR A 20 9.05 -12.57 -15.11
CA TYR A 20 7.83 -12.03 -14.53
C TYR A 20 8.01 -10.60 -14.00
N LEU A 21 9.13 -10.32 -13.33
CA LEU A 21 9.46 -8.97 -12.87
C LEU A 21 9.70 -8.01 -14.04
N LEU A 22 10.37 -8.46 -15.10
CA LEU A 22 10.55 -7.69 -16.33
C LEU A 22 9.22 -7.40 -17.01
N GLU A 23 8.34 -8.40 -17.16
CA GLU A 23 7.00 -8.21 -17.71
C GLU A 23 6.16 -7.24 -16.87
N PHE A 24 6.26 -7.31 -15.54
CA PHE A 24 5.59 -6.40 -14.63
C PHE A 24 6.13 -4.96 -14.73
N GLU A 25 7.46 -4.81 -14.82
CA GLU A 25 8.11 -3.51 -14.98
C GLU A 25 7.84 -2.88 -16.36
N MET A 26 7.74 -3.72 -17.39
CA MET A 26 7.44 -3.31 -18.76
C MET A 26 5.93 -3.23 -19.06
N ALA A 27 5.08 -3.71 -18.16
CA ALA A 27 3.63 -3.60 -18.32
C ALA A 27 3.28 -2.11 -18.32
N GLU A 28 2.78 -1.60 -19.44
CA GLU A 28 2.18 -0.27 -19.49
C GLU A 28 1.09 -0.19 -18.43
N GLU A 29 1.36 0.56 -17.37
CA GLU A 29 0.45 0.79 -16.26
C GLU A 29 -0.86 1.36 -16.85
N ILE A 30 -2.01 0.78 -16.47
CA ILE A 30 -3.35 1.20 -16.92
C ILE A 30 -3.66 2.56 -16.28
N VAL A 31 -3.00 3.60 -16.77
CA VAL A 31 -3.17 4.99 -16.34
C VAL A 31 -4.37 5.62 -17.05
N LYS A 32 -4.98 4.95 -18.04
CA LYS A 32 -5.97 5.56 -18.92
C LYS A 32 -7.27 5.92 -18.20
N ASP A 33 -7.88 5.03 -17.41
CA ASP A 33 -9.21 5.31 -16.85
C ASP A 33 -9.21 6.43 -15.81
N LEU A 34 -8.23 6.42 -14.89
CA LEU A 34 -8.09 7.45 -13.87
C LEU A 34 -7.71 8.81 -14.48
N MET A 35 -6.77 8.81 -15.43
CA MET A 35 -6.34 10.01 -16.15
C MET A 35 -7.49 10.59 -16.98
N ILE A 36 -8.33 9.77 -17.62
CA ILE A 36 -9.52 10.21 -18.36
C ILE A 36 -10.53 10.86 -17.40
N ALA A 37 -10.78 10.25 -16.23
CA ALA A 37 -11.69 10.83 -15.24
C ALA A 37 -11.18 12.20 -14.75
N TRP A 38 -9.89 12.33 -14.49
CA TRP A 38 -9.28 13.61 -14.11
C TRP A 38 -9.30 14.63 -15.25
N ALA A 39 -8.98 14.25 -16.48
CA ALA A 39 -9.05 15.15 -17.64
C ALA A 39 -10.46 15.72 -17.83
N ARG A 40 -11.51 14.91 -17.61
CA ARG A 40 -12.90 15.37 -17.59
C ARG A 40 -13.18 16.36 -16.47
N ASN A 41 -12.70 16.09 -15.25
CA ASN A 41 -12.92 16.97 -14.10
C ASN A 41 -12.22 18.33 -14.24
N VAL A 42 -11.00 18.35 -14.80
CA VAL A 42 -10.23 19.60 -14.97
C VAL A 42 -10.58 20.32 -16.29
N GLY A 43 -11.36 19.69 -17.18
CA GLY A 43 -11.86 20.30 -18.41
C GLY A 43 -10.82 20.50 -19.50
N HIS A 44 -9.66 19.84 -19.41
CA HIS A 44 -8.63 19.85 -20.44
C HIS A 44 -7.87 18.52 -20.50
N ASN A 45 -7.27 18.23 -21.66
CA ASN A 45 -6.50 17.00 -21.84
C ASN A 45 -5.24 17.01 -20.97
N ILE A 46 -4.97 15.88 -20.33
CA ILE A 46 -3.76 15.65 -19.55
C ILE A 46 -2.76 14.92 -20.44
N ASN A 47 -1.55 15.47 -20.57
CA ASN A 47 -0.44 14.78 -21.24
C ASN A 47 0.03 13.60 -20.39
N LEU A 48 0.25 12.44 -21.03
CA LEU A 48 0.70 11.23 -20.37
C LEU A 48 2.04 11.41 -19.66
N GLU A 49 2.99 12.14 -20.27
CA GLU A 49 4.31 12.40 -19.66
C GLU A 49 4.20 13.22 -18.37
N ASP A 50 3.33 14.24 -18.38
CA ASP A 50 3.09 15.09 -17.21
C ASP A 50 2.38 14.30 -16.11
N TRP A 51 1.39 13.47 -16.48
CA TRP A 51 0.71 12.58 -15.56
C TRP A 51 1.68 11.61 -14.90
N GLU A 52 2.53 10.95 -15.68
CA GLU A 52 3.51 9.99 -15.17
C GLU A 52 4.52 10.66 -14.23
N LYS A 53 4.96 11.89 -14.54
CA LYS A 53 5.84 12.68 -13.67
C LYS A 53 5.19 12.96 -12.32
N VAL A 54 3.93 13.42 -12.31
CA VAL A 54 3.16 13.69 -11.08
C VAL A 54 2.94 12.40 -10.30
N TRP A 55 2.60 11.30 -10.98
CA TRP A 55 2.41 9.98 -10.37
C TRP A 55 3.69 9.48 -9.68
N LYS A 56 4.83 9.48 -10.39
CA LYS A 56 6.14 9.07 -9.84
C LYS A 56 6.57 9.93 -8.65
N GLN A 57 6.30 11.23 -8.69
CA GLN A 57 6.58 12.13 -7.57
C GLN A 57 5.69 11.82 -6.36
N ASN A 58 4.38 11.68 -6.57
CA ASN A 58 3.43 11.35 -5.51
C ASN A 58 3.72 9.98 -4.90
N TYR A 59 4.10 8.98 -5.69
CA TYR A 59 4.51 7.67 -5.19
C TYR A 59 5.68 7.77 -4.20
N LYS A 60 6.71 8.57 -4.53
CA LYS A 60 7.84 8.84 -3.63
C LYS A 60 7.39 9.52 -2.34
N ILE A 61 6.50 10.51 -2.43
CA ILE A 61 5.96 11.23 -1.26
C ILE A 61 5.18 10.25 -0.37
N THR A 62 4.25 9.48 -0.93
CA THR A 62 3.47 8.48 -0.18
C THR A 62 4.39 7.48 0.52
N LYS A 63 5.42 6.97 -0.17
CA LYS A 63 6.41 6.07 0.43
C LYS A 63 7.15 6.72 1.62
N LEU A 64 7.57 7.98 1.48
CA LEU A 64 8.23 8.73 2.56
C LEU A 64 7.29 9.01 3.74
N VAL A 65 6.03 9.34 3.47
CA VAL A 65 5.00 9.55 4.51
C VAL A 65 4.78 8.28 5.31
N VAL A 66 4.63 7.13 4.63
CA VAL A 66 4.48 5.82 5.30
C VAL A 66 5.71 5.50 6.15
N TYR A 67 6.92 5.76 5.64
CA TYR A 67 8.15 5.53 6.40
C TYR A 67 8.25 6.43 7.64
N LYS A 68 7.95 7.73 7.47
CA LYS A 68 7.94 8.73 8.55
C LYS A 68 6.89 8.39 9.60
N GLU A 69 5.68 8.02 9.19
CA GLU A 69 4.62 7.55 10.08
C GLU A 69 5.08 6.32 10.86
N ASN A 70 5.68 5.32 10.20
CA ASN A 70 6.19 4.12 10.87
C ASN A 70 7.29 4.45 11.89
N GLN A 71 8.22 5.36 11.57
CA GLN A 71 9.20 5.84 12.54
C GLN A 71 8.53 6.48 13.76
N TYR A 72 7.51 7.32 13.57
CA TYR A 72 6.79 7.92 14.70
C TYR A 72 6.10 6.89 15.58
N LYS A 73 5.44 5.92 14.95
CA LYS A 73 4.76 4.85 15.68
C LYS A 73 5.76 3.96 16.44
N MET A 74 6.94 3.69 15.90
CA MET A 74 7.97 2.86 16.55
C MET A 74 8.71 3.61 17.65
N CYS A 75 9.30 4.76 17.33
CA CYS A 75 10.17 5.48 18.25
C CYS A 75 9.38 6.23 19.33
N TYR A 76 8.22 6.79 18.99
CA TYR A 76 7.43 7.61 19.90
C TYR A 76 6.15 6.92 20.40
N ARG A 77 5.88 5.67 19.99
CA ARG A 77 4.63 4.95 20.32
C ARG A 77 3.37 5.82 20.04
N TRP A 78 3.43 6.59 18.95
CA TRP A 78 2.40 7.55 18.56
C TRP A 78 1.07 6.87 18.17
N TYR A 79 1.11 5.62 17.71
CA TYR A 79 -0.10 4.91 17.31
C TYR A 79 -1.03 4.62 18.48
N LEU A 80 -2.27 5.10 18.41
CA LEU A 80 -3.32 4.79 19.37
C LEU A 80 -4.08 3.53 18.94
N ALA A 81 -3.59 2.37 19.39
CA ALA A 81 -4.25 1.10 19.11
C ALA A 81 -5.67 1.05 19.72
N PRO A 82 -6.62 0.28 19.14
CA PRO A 82 -8.00 0.17 19.64
C PRO A 82 -8.09 -0.13 21.13
N SER A 83 -7.20 -0.97 21.66
CA SER A 83 -7.16 -1.27 23.10
C SER A 83 -6.79 -0.07 23.97
N ARG A 84 -5.92 0.82 23.47
CA ARG A 84 -5.52 2.05 24.15
C ARG A 84 -6.62 3.11 24.08
N LEU A 85 -7.32 3.20 22.94
CA LEU A 85 -8.47 4.08 22.77
C LEU A 85 -9.64 3.69 23.68
N ALA A 86 -9.94 2.39 23.81
CA ALA A 86 -10.97 1.89 24.72
C ALA A 86 -10.67 2.20 26.20
N ASN A 87 -9.40 2.34 26.58
CA ASN A 87 -9.03 2.79 27.93
C ASN A 87 -9.23 4.29 28.14
N MET A 88 -9.20 5.11 27.07
CA MET A 88 -9.42 6.55 27.13
C MET A 88 -10.90 6.92 27.03
N TYR A 89 -11.65 6.16 26.23
CA TYR A 89 -13.04 6.42 25.88
C TYR A 89 -13.89 5.17 26.15
N PRO A 90 -14.78 5.18 27.17
CA PRO A 90 -15.55 4.01 27.59
C PRO A 90 -16.44 3.38 26.50
N ASN A 91 -16.85 4.17 25.50
CA ASN A 91 -17.75 3.74 24.43
C ASN A 91 -17.01 3.21 23.19
N VAL A 92 -15.68 3.12 23.21
CA VAL A 92 -14.88 2.65 22.07
C VAL A 92 -14.58 1.16 22.22
N ASN A 93 -14.86 0.38 21.17
CA ASN A 93 -14.56 -1.05 21.15
C ASN A 93 -13.04 -1.30 21.09
N SER A 94 -12.56 -2.18 21.98
CA SER A 94 -11.16 -2.58 22.07
C SER A 94 -10.70 -3.60 21.02
N THR A 95 -11.60 -4.13 20.19
CA THR A 95 -11.27 -5.10 19.13
C THR A 95 -10.48 -4.47 17.99
N CYS A 96 -9.64 -5.27 17.34
CA CYS A 96 -8.86 -4.87 16.18
C CYS A 96 -9.76 -4.39 15.03
N TRP A 97 -9.38 -3.27 14.40
CA TRP A 97 -10.15 -2.73 13.28
C TRP A 97 -10.11 -3.60 12.04
N LYS A 98 -9.05 -4.39 11.84
CA LYS A 98 -8.84 -5.23 10.66
C LYS A 98 -9.54 -6.59 10.79
N CYS A 99 -9.21 -7.37 11.82
CA CYS A 99 -9.77 -8.71 11.99
C CYS A 99 -11.12 -8.74 12.72
N LYS A 100 -11.51 -7.67 13.42
CA LYS A 100 -12.75 -7.56 14.22
C LYS A 100 -12.96 -8.62 15.30
N GLN A 101 -11.95 -9.45 15.57
CA GLN A 101 -12.07 -10.60 16.50
C GLN A 101 -11.18 -10.41 17.72
N ALA A 102 -9.86 -10.29 17.52
CA ALA A 102 -8.91 -10.17 18.62
C ALA A 102 -8.86 -8.76 19.20
N ARG A 103 -8.37 -8.63 20.44
CA ARG A 103 -8.10 -7.32 21.06
C ARG A 103 -7.06 -6.57 20.23
N GLY A 104 -7.38 -5.34 19.83
CA GLY A 104 -6.55 -4.48 19.00
C GLY A 104 -5.37 -3.88 19.78
N MET A 105 -4.42 -4.73 20.17
CA MET A 105 -3.14 -4.30 20.75
C MET A 105 -2.22 -3.77 19.65
N PHE A 106 -1.29 -2.88 20.01
CA PHE A 106 -0.37 -2.23 19.06
C PHE A 106 0.29 -3.23 18.10
N PHE A 107 0.91 -4.29 18.61
CA PHE A 107 1.58 -5.30 17.79
C PHE A 107 0.62 -6.07 16.87
N HIS A 108 -0.58 -6.40 17.37
CA HIS A 108 -1.59 -7.09 16.58
C HIS A 108 -2.06 -6.22 15.40
N THR A 109 -2.25 -4.92 15.62
CA THR A 109 -2.65 -3.97 14.58
C THR A 109 -1.52 -3.51 13.65
N TRP A 110 -0.27 -3.80 14.00
CA TRP A 110 0.90 -3.37 13.26
C TRP A 110 1.26 -4.35 12.13
N TRP A 111 1.18 -5.65 12.41
CA TRP A 111 1.62 -6.71 11.48
C TRP A 111 0.48 -7.34 10.66
N LEU A 112 -0.76 -7.22 11.11
CA LEU A 112 -1.98 -7.48 10.32
C LEU A 112 -2.39 -6.18 9.64
#